data_AF-A0A1W2DFB7-F1
#
_entry.id   AF-A0A1W2DFB7-F1
#
_cell.length_a   1.000
_cell.length_b   1.000
_cell.length_c   1.000
_cell.angle_alpha   90.00
_cell.angle_beta   90.00
_cell.angle_gamma   90.00
#
_symmetry.space_group_name_H-M   'P 1'
#
loop_
_entity.id
_entity.type
_entity.pdbx_description
1 polymer ?
#
loop_
_entity_poly.entity_id
_entity_poly.type
_entity_poly.pdbx_seq_one_letter_code
_entity_poly.pdbx_strand_id
1 'polypeptide(L)'
;MYQPDIDQSILKGVRFLHQHQMPNGEFCCYIGNEDSMKDTVPDNNIFPTSLICFSLLPLAHLDEVDEILQLTASFLQYQSMRAGVWNNFTKAHKYFKICPADVDNTACASIVLKRLQREFTNNEQILLLNRNNKGLFYTWFTFRPNKVWNRDYWMLILRELRFPLSSWIFWTKNEAGKYDIDGAVNANVLFYLGLKDSTRPIIKFIKDIILTNKENDCDKWYRNPFTIYYFFSRNYAAGLTELEAIKLPVTERILAKVQENGAVGNGVLDTALAVISLINLGYENNLVLRAAVNFIISKQEKNGEWPRWALYYGGPKKLQCYGSEEATTGFCLEALALYQKSLKI
;
A
#
# COMPACT_ATOMS: atom_id res chain seq x y z
N MET A 1 29.23 0.94 -21.75
CA MET A 1 28.56 1.52 -20.56
C MET A 1 27.99 0.34 -19.79
N TYR A 2 28.48 0.06 -18.58
CA TYR A 2 28.11 -1.13 -17.79
C TYR A 2 26.60 -1.13 -17.54
N GLN A 3 25.93 -2.23 -17.89
CA GLN A 3 24.57 -2.47 -17.42
C GLN A 3 24.71 -2.91 -15.95
N PRO A 4 24.14 -2.18 -14.98
CA PRO A 4 24.21 -2.62 -13.60
C PRO A 4 23.55 -3.99 -13.48
N ASP A 5 24.11 -4.83 -12.62
CA ASP A 5 23.63 -6.18 -12.39
C ASP A 5 22.33 -6.14 -11.58
N ILE A 6 21.22 -5.86 -12.28
CA ILE A 6 19.86 -5.84 -11.74
C ILE A 6 19.55 -7.18 -11.06
N ASP A 7 19.98 -8.30 -11.66
CA ASP A 7 19.75 -9.64 -11.12
C ASP A 7 20.43 -9.81 -9.77
N GLN A 8 21.70 -9.41 -9.66
CA GLN A 8 22.40 -9.46 -8.38
C GLN A 8 21.76 -8.56 -7.32
N SER A 9 21.27 -7.37 -7.70
CA SER A 9 20.60 -6.47 -6.78
C SER A 9 19.26 -7.06 -6.28
N ILE A 10 18.48 -7.67 -7.19
CA ILE A 10 17.26 -8.39 -6.84
C ILE A 10 17.56 -9.54 -5.87
N LEU A 11 18.52 -10.41 -6.19
CA LEU A 11 18.85 -11.57 -5.34
C LEU A 11 19.30 -11.16 -3.94
N LYS A 12 20.08 -10.07 -3.81
CA LYS A 12 20.48 -9.53 -2.51
C LYS A 12 19.27 -9.03 -1.70
N GLY A 13 18.37 -8.27 -2.32
CA GLY A 13 17.17 -7.74 -1.65
C GLY A 13 16.19 -8.84 -1.25
N VAL A 14 16.01 -9.85 -2.11
CA VAL A 14 15.20 -11.04 -1.79
C VAL A 14 15.78 -11.79 -0.59
N ARG A 15 17.10 -12.03 -0.59
CA ARG A 15 17.78 -12.69 0.54
C ARG A 15 17.65 -11.89 1.84
N PHE A 16 17.76 -10.56 1.77
CA PHE A 16 17.52 -9.70 2.93
C PHE A 16 16.12 -9.91 3.49
N LEU A 17 15.08 -9.80 2.65
CA LEU A 17 13.69 -9.97 3.10
C LEU A 17 13.43 -11.38 3.65
N HIS A 18 13.96 -12.42 3.00
CA HIS A 18 13.82 -13.80 3.48
C HIS A 18 14.38 -13.98 4.89
N GLN A 19 15.55 -13.39 5.17
CA GLN A 19 16.20 -13.45 6.48
C GLN A 19 15.54 -12.57 7.56
N HIS A 20 14.77 -11.56 7.15
CA HIS A 20 14.15 -10.58 8.06
C HIS A 20 12.64 -10.76 8.22
N GLN A 21 12.02 -11.69 7.48
CA GLN A 21 10.65 -12.09 7.76
C GLN A 21 10.59 -12.81 9.11
N MET A 22 9.66 -12.40 9.96
CA MET A 22 9.45 -13.03 11.25
C MET A 22 8.88 -14.45 11.07
N PRO A 23 9.10 -15.38 12.02
CA PRO A 23 8.60 -16.76 11.91
C PRO A 23 7.08 -16.90 11.78
N ASN A 24 6.32 -15.87 12.16
CA ASN A 24 4.86 -15.82 12.02
C ASN A 24 4.41 -15.33 10.63
N GLY A 25 5.32 -14.92 9.74
CA GLY A 25 5.08 -14.37 8.41
C GLY A 25 4.96 -12.85 8.32
N GLU A 26 5.09 -12.13 9.43
CA GLU A 26 5.08 -10.67 9.50
C GLU A 26 6.43 -10.07 9.10
N PHE A 27 6.41 -8.86 8.55
CA PHE A 27 7.59 -8.02 8.42
C PHE A 27 7.58 -6.91 9.47
N CYS A 28 8.77 -6.55 9.96
CA CYS A 28 8.90 -5.46 10.92
C CYS A 28 8.38 -4.15 10.31
N CYS A 29 7.58 -3.43 11.09
CA CYS A 29 7.21 -2.05 10.81
C CYS A 29 7.79 -1.18 11.92
N TYR A 30 8.31 -0.01 11.58
CA TYR A 30 8.76 0.96 12.55
C TYR A 30 7.81 2.15 12.61
N ILE A 31 7.70 2.74 13.80
CA ILE A 31 7.14 4.07 14.00
C ILE A 31 8.30 5.05 14.16
N GLY A 32 8.27 6.15 13.41
CA GLY A 32 9.18 7.29 13.54
C GLY A 32 8.43 8.62 13.67
N ASN A 33 9.18 9.72 13.77
CA ASN A 33 8.66 11.09 13.84
C ASN A 33 9.11 11.98 12.66
N GLU A 34 9.93 11.44 11.76
CA GLU A 34 10.45 12.13 10.58
C GLU A 34 10.53 11.18 9.37
N ASP A 35 10.56 11.72 8.17
CA ASP A 35 10.49 10.94 6.93
C ASP A 35 11.70 9.99 6.75
N SER A 36 12.90 10.40 7.20
CA SER A 36 14.09 9.55 7.16
C SER A 36 14.12 8.43 8.21
N MET A 37 13.18 8.45 9.15
CA MET A 37 13.01 7.39 10.16
C MET A 37 14.30 7.00 10.91
N LYS A 38 15.15 7.97 11.28
CA LYS A 38 16.43 7.66 11.98
C LYS A 38 16.19 7.10 13.38
N ASP A 39 15.29 7.74 14.13
CA ASP A 39 14.88 7.31 15.47
C ASP A 39 13.53 6.61 15.40
N THR A 40 13.52 5.32 15.75
CA THR A 40 12.34 4.48 15.53
C THR A 40 12.10 3.49 16.65
N VAL A 41 10.83 3.06 16.76
CA VAL A 41 10.41 1.95 17.61
C VAL A 41 9.68 0.91 16.78
N PRO A 42 9.91 -0.40 16.98
CA PRO A 42 9.19 -1.43 16.25
C PRO A 42 7.72 -1.45 16.66
N ASP A 43 6.86 -1.78 15.69
CA ASP A 43 5.42 -1.93 15.85
C ASP A 43 4.89 -3.07 14.96
N ASN A 44 3.77 -3.67 15.37
CA ASN A 44 3.22 -4.86 14.71
C ASN A 44 1.98 -4.50 13.89
N ASN A 45 2.18 -4.40 12.57
CA ASN A 45 1.18 -3.93 11.62
C ASN A 45 1.01 -4.89 10.44
N ILE A 46 -0.25 -5.11 10.07
CA ILE A 46 -0.62 -5.98 8.94
C ILE A 46 -0.34 -5.27 7.61
N PHE A 47 -0.45 -3.94 7.60
CA PHE A 47 -0.44 -3.16 6.38
C PHE A 47 0.88 -3.26 5.58
N PRO A 48 2.07 -2.98 6.15
CA PRO A 48 3.32 -3.04 5.39
C PRO A 48 3.61 -4.45 4.88
N THR A 49 3.33 -5.47 5.69
CA THR A 49 3.47 -6.89 5.32
C THR A 49 2.66 -7.21 4.06
N SER A 50 1.43 -6.70 3.97
CA SER A 50 0.58 -6.89 2.78
C SER A 50 1.16 -6.21 1.53
N LEU A 51 1.71 -5.00 1.68
CA LEU A 51 2.32 -4.27 0.57
C LEU A 51 3.62 -4.93 0.09
N ILE A 52 4.50 -5.33 0.99
CA ILE A 52 5.75 -6.05 0.68
C ILE A 52 5.41 -7.32 -0.11
N CYS A 53 4.46 -8.11 0.38
CA CYS A 53 4.04 -9.33 -0.27
C CYS A 53 3.48 -9.08 -1.68
N PHE A 54 2.70 -8.01 -1.87
CA PHE A 54 2.21 -7.63 -3.19
C PHE A 54 3.35 -7.24 -4.13
N SER A 55 4.30 -6.42 -3.66
CA SER A 55 5.46 -5.97 -4.41
C SER A 55 6.38 -7.11 -4.86
N LEU A 56 6.37 -8.23 -4.14
CA LEU A 56 7.15 -9.42 -4.48
C LEU A 56 6.49 -10.36 -5.49
N LEU A 57 5.20 -10.18 -5.82
CA LEU A 57 4.49 -11.06 -6.76
C LEU A 57 5.18 -11.21 -8.14
N PRO A 58 5.78 -10.16 -8.76
CA PRO A 58 6.53 -10.31 -10.01
C PRO A 58 7.74 -11.25 -9.91
N LEU A 59 8.23 -11.50 -8.69
CA LEU A 59 9.40 -12.32 -8.39
C LEU A 59 9.03 -13.70 -7.80
N ALA A 60 7.74 -14.09 -7.80
CA ALA A 60 7.26 -15.34 -7.21
C ALA A 60 7.84 -16.63 -7.85
N HIS A 61 8.64 -16.51 -8.92
CA HIS A 61 9.36 -17.63 -9.53
C HIS A 61 10.68 -17.97 -8.82
N LEU A 62 11.12 -17.14 -7.86
CA LEU A 62 12.28 -17.40 -7.02
C LEU A 62 11.82 -18.15 -5.76
N ASP A 63 12.53 -19.22 -5.39
CA ASP A 63 12.16 -20.10 -4.28
C ASP A 63 12.05 -19.33 -2.94
N GLU A 64 13.02 -18.46 -2.63
CA GLU A 64 12.98 -17.65 -1.41
C GLU A 64 11.79 -16.68 -1.40
N VAL A 65 11.35 -16.20 -2.56
CA VAL A 65 10.16 -15.34 -2.65
C VAL A 65 8.89 -16.16 -2.44
N ASP A 66 8.78 -17.34 -3.05
CA ASP A 66 7.62 -18.22 -2.81
C ASP A 66 7.48 -18.54 -1.32
N GLU A 67 8.57 -18.88 -0.64
CA GLU A 67 8.57 -19.12 0.82
C GLU A 67 8.03 -17.91 1.61
N ILE A 68 8.51 -16.70 1.28
CA ILE A 68 8.02 -15.45 1.90
C ILE A 68 6.51 -15.29 1.68
N LEU A 69 6.05 -15.51 0.45
CA LEU A 69 4.64 -15.35 0.06
C LEU A 69 3.75 -16.37 0.79
N GLN A 70 4.18 -17.63 0.91
CA GLN A 70 3.39 -18.65 1.60
C GLN A 70 3.29 -18.40 3.11
N LEU A 71 4.39 -17.96 3.74
CA LEU A 71 4.37 -17.62 5.16
C LEU A 71 3.53 -16.36 5.43
N THR A 72 3.64 -15.35 4.55
CA THR A 72 2.81 -14.13 4.63
C THR A 72 1.34 -14.45 4.42
N ALA A 73 0.99 -15.32 3.48
CA ALA A 73 -0.41 -15.72 3.29
C ALA A 73 -1.00 -16.36 4.55
N SER A 74 -0.23 -17.24 5.20
CA SER A 74 -0.63 -17.86 6.47
C SER A 74 -0.81 -16.83 7.58
N PHE A 75 0.09 -15.85 7.67
CA PHE A 75 -0.04 -14.71 8.56
C PHE A 75 -1.34 -13.94 8.31
N LEU A 76 -1.60 -13.53 7.06
CA LEU A 76 -2.79 -12.74 6.71
C LEU A 76 -4.08 -13.51 6.98
N GLN A 77 -4.14 -14.81 6.66
CA GLN A 77 -5.28 -15.66 7.01
C GLN A 77 -5.50 -15.70 8.53
N TYR A 78 -4.43 -15.88 9.31
CA TYR A 78 -4.52 -15.86 10.77
C TYR A 78 -4.97 -14.50 11.30
N GLN A 79 -4.54 -13.38 10.71
CA GLN A 79 -4.93 -12.04 11.14
C GLN A 79 -6.36 -11.65 10.74
N SER A 80 -6.96 -12.36 9.79
CA SER A 80 -8.32 -12.09 9.33
C SER A 80 -9.32 -12.09 10.47
N MET A 81 -10.25 -11.14 10.40
CA MET A 81 -11.37 -11.02 11.32
C MET A 81 -12.65 -11.56 10.70
N ARG A 82 -13.72 -11.60 11.50
CA ARG A 82 -15.07 -11.90 11.01
C ARG A 82 -15.38 -11.11 9.74
N ALA A 83 -16.05 -11.77 8.80
CA ALA A 83 -16.45 -11.19 7.52
C ALA A 83 -15.28 -10.89 6.58
N GLY A 84 -14.11 -11.47 6.84
CA GLY A 84 -12.93 -11.33 5.98
C GLY A 84 -12.39 -9.91 5.96
N VAL A 85 -12.37 -9.22 7.09
CA VAL A 85 -11.78 -7.87 7.19
C VAL A 85 -10.50 -7.90 8.00
N TRP A 86 -9.66 -6.89 7.81
CA TRP A 86 -8.40 -6.74 8.52
C TRP A 86 -8.34 -5.43 9.30
N ASN A 87 -7.58 -5.47 10.38
CA ASN A 87 -7.21 -4.30 11.17
C ASN A 87 -5.83 -3.82 10.70
N ASN A 88 -5.49 -2.57 10.98
CA ASN A 88 -4.10 -2.12 10.86
C ASN A 88 -3.17 -2.90 11.79
N PHE A 89 -3.58 -3.07 13.05
CA PHE A 89 -2.76 -3.73 14.06
C PHE A 89 -2.95 -5.25 14.04
N THR A 90 -1.91 -6.00 14.40
CA THR A 90 -2.04 -7.46 14.59
C THR A 90 -2.90 -7.81 15.80
N LYS A 91 -3.46 -9.03 15.82
CA LYS A 91 -4.22 -9.59 16.95
C LYS A 91 -3.46 -9.55 18.29
N ALA A 92 -2.13 -9.59 18.26
CA ALA A 92 -1.28 -9.52 19.44
C ALA A 92 -1.09 -8.08 19.97
N HIS A 93 -1.34 -7.08 19.13
CA HIS A 93 -1.11 -5.68 19.49
C HIS A 93 -2.17 -5.16 20.48
N LYS A 94 -1.72 -4.36 21.47
CA LYS A 94 -2.59 -3.84 22.54
C LYS A 94 -3.76 -3.00 22.03
N TYR A 95 -3.59 -2.29 20.91
CA TYR A 95 -4.64 -1.45 20.32
C TYR A 95 -5.55 -2.20 19.36
N PHE A 96 -5.32 -3.48 19.09
CA PHE A 96 -6.17 -4.29 18.21
C PHE A 96 -7.64 -4.18 18.59
N LYS A 97 -7.95 -4.26 19.90
CA LYS A 97 -9.33 -4.24 20.42
C LYS A 97 -10.04 -2.90 20.22
N ILE A 98 -9.29 -1.80 20.17
CA ILE A 98 -9.81 -0.42 20.13
C ILE A 98 -9.85 0.11 18.71
N CYS A 99 -8.82 -0.17 17.91
CA CYS A 99 -8.76 0.21 16.52
C CYS A 99 -9.85 -0.53 15.72
N PRO A 100 -10.70 0.17 14.96
CA PRO A 100 -11.61 -0.49 14.03
C PRO A 100 -10.83 -1.25 12.95
N ALA A 101 -11.47 -2.25 12.35
CA ALA A 101 -10.99 -2.75 11.07
C ALA A 101 -11.13 -1.64 10.02
N ASP A 102 -10.30 -1.66 8.98
CA ASP A 102 -10.32 -0.66 7.93
C ASP A 102 -10.30 -1.29 6.53
N VAL A 103 -10.77 -0.51 5.58
CA VAL A 103 -10.95 -0.89 4.18
C VAL A 103 -9.61 -1.03 3.48
N ASP A 104 -8.58 -0.27 3.89
CA ASP A 104 -7.28 -0.25 3.22
C ASP A 104 -6.54 -1.56 3.44
N ASN A 105 -6.38 -1.94 4.72
CA ASN A 105 -5.84 -3.23 5.14
C ASN A 105 -6.64 -4.38 4.55
N THR A 106 -7.97 -4.25 4.55
CA THR A 106 -8.84 -5.30 3.99
C THR A 106 -8.60 -5.49 2.51
N ALA A 107 -8.56 -4.42 1.71
CA ALA A 107 -8.34 -4.52 0.26
C ALA A 107 -6.94 -5.06 -0.06
N CYS A 108 -5.90 -4.56 0.61
CA CYS A 108 -4.51 -4.98 0.39
C CYS A 108 -4.26 -6.44 0.80
N ALA A 109 -4.74 -6.89 1.96
CA ALA A 109 -4.61 -8.30 2.34
C ALA A 109 -5.41 -9.23 1.41
N SER A 110 -6.61 -8.81 1.01
CA SER A 110 -7.47 -9.63 0.15
C SER A 110 -6.90 -9.81 -1.26
N ILE A 111 -6.32 -8.76 -1.86
CA ILE A 111 -5.73 -8.90 -3.19
C ILE A 111 -4.50 -9.81 -3.16
N VAL A 112 -3.68 -9.76 -2.11
CA VAL A 112 -2.56 -10.70 -1.92
C VAL A 112 -3.06 -12.14 -1.85
N LEU A 113 -4.00 -12.43 -0.94
CA LEU A 113 -4.54 -13.79 -0.79
C LEU A 113 -5.21 -14.28 -2.08
N LYS A 114 -5.94 -13.40 -2.77
CA LYS A 114 -6.55 -13.71 -4.07
C LYS A 114 -5.51 -14.06 -5.14
N ARG A 115 -4.41 -13.30 -5.24
CA ARG A 115 -3.33 -13.54 -6.22
C ARG A 115 -2.57 -14.84 -5.93
N LEU A 116 -2.41 -15.18 -4.66
CA LEU A 116 -1.81 -16.44 -4.21
C LEU A 116 -2.80 -17.62 -4.22
N GLN A 117 -4.05 -17.41 -4.65
CA GLN A 117 -5.11 -18.42 -4.66
C GLN A 117 -5.34 -19.07 -3.28
N ARG A 118 -5.16 -18.27 -2.22
CA ARG A 118 -5.36 -18.68 -0.83
C ARG A 118 -6.78 -18.39 -0.41
N GLU A 119 -7.39 -19.31 0.33
CA GLU A 119 -8.76 -19.16 0.79
C GLU A 119 -8.89 -18.05 1.84
N PHE A 120 -9.93 -17.23 1.70
CA PHE A 120 -10.35 -16.27 2.72
C PHE A 120 -11.84 -16.01 2.61
N THR A 121 -12.44 -15.50 3.69
CA THR A 121 -13.87 -15.15 3.68
C THR A 121 -14.12 -14.02 2.68
N ASN A 122 -15.03 -14.23 1.72
CA ASN A 122 -15.41 -13.19 0.78
C ASN A 122 -16.01 -11.98 1.53
N ASN A 123 -15.37 -10.82 1.35
CA ASN A 123 -15.65 -9.58 2.05
C ASN A 123 -16.25 -8.50 1.13
N GLU A 124 -16.55 -8.83 -0.13
CA GLU A 124 -17.07 -7.86 -1.09
C GLU A 124 -18.35 -7.20 -0.57
N GLN A 125 -19.31 -7.99 -0.09
CA GLN A 125 -20.56 -7.46 0.43
C GLN A 125 -20.33 -6.50 1.61
N ILE A 126 -19.38 -6.81 2.48
CA ILE A 126 -19.03 -6.01 3.66
C ILE A 126 -18.43 -4.67 3.25
N LEU A 127 -17.53 -4.69 2.27
CA LEU A 127 -16.99 -3.48 1.64
C LEU A 127 -18.12 -2.63 1.02
N LEU A 128 -19.03 -3.25 0.26
CA LEU A 128 -20.13 -2.55 -0.41
C LEU A 128 -21.13 -1.90 0.56
N LEU A 129 -21.27 -2.44 1.76
CA LEU A 129 -22.07 -1.82 2.83
C LEU A 129 -21.36 -0.63 3.48
N ASN A 130 -20.04 -0.51 3.31
CA ASN A 130 -19.20 0.52 3.90
C ASN A 130 -19.02 1.76 3.02
N ARG A 131 -20.07 2.16 2.30
CA ARG A 131 -20.03 3.28 1.34
C ARG A 131 -20.89 4.46 1.77
N ASN A 132 -20.51 5.65 1.29
CA ASN A 132 -21.33 6.85 1.37
C ASN A 132 -22.38 6.88 0.25
N ASN A 133 -23.23 7.91 0.26
CA ASN A 133 -24.26 8.12 -0.76
C ASN A 133 -23.73 8.47 -2.17
N LYS A 134 -22.45 8.83 -2.30
CA LYS A 134 -21.75 9.04 -3.58
C LYS A 134 -21.10 7.76 -4.11
N GLY A 135 -21.24 6.64 -3.39
CA GLY A 135 -20.65 5.35 -3.76
C GLY A 135 -19.15 5.23 -3.48
N LEU A 136 -18.56 6.13 -2.70
CA LEU A 136 -17.19 6.04 -2.21
C LEU A 136 -17.13 5.31 -0.88
N PHE A 137 -16.03 4.61 -0.64
CA PHE A 137 -15.84 3.78 0.54
C PHE A 137 -15.27 4.60 1.68
N TYR A 138 -15.83 4.41 2.86
CA TYR A 138 -15.25 4.93 4.09
C TYR A 138 -14.02 4.12 4.48
N THR A 139 -13.03 4.76 5.07
CA THR A 139 -11.81 4.06 5.53
C THR A 139 -12.11 3.07 6.64
N TRP A 140 -12.93 3.45 7.63
CA TRP A 140 -13.14 2.66 8.83
C TRP A 140 -14.48 1.90 8.82
N PHE A 141 -14.47 0.64 9.29
CA PHE A 141 -15.69 -0.11 9.62
C PHE A 141 -16.18 0.27 11.02
N THR A 142 -17.08 1.24 11.10
CA THR A 142 -17.56 1.82 12.37
C THR A 142 -19.08 1.93 12.38
N PHE A 143 -19.65 2.13 13.56
CA PHE A 143 -21.08 2.27 13.68
C PHE A 143 -21.56 3.52 12.95
N ARG A 144 -22.37 3.30 11.92
CA ARG A 144 -23.14 4.31 11.20
C ARG A 144 -24.56 3.76 11.05
N PRO A 145 -25.60 4.48 11.50
CA PRO A 145 -26.97 4.05 11.33
C PRO A 145 -27.25 3.74 9.86
N ASN A 146 -27.65 2.50 9.57
CA ASN A 146 -28.04 2.07 8.24
C ASN A 146 -29.34 1.26 8.32
N LYS A 147 -30.06 1.16 7.20
CA LYS A 147 -31.30 0.37 7.11
C LYS A 147 -31.06 -1.06 6.60
N VAL A 148 -29.83 -1.40 6.26
CA VAL A 148 -29.50 -2.66 5.58
C VAL A 148 -29.10 -3.69 6.63
N TRP A 149 -29.90 -4.75 6.75
CA TRP A 149 -29.60 -5.84 7.66
C TRP A 149 -28.59 -6.80 7.05
N ASN A 150 -27.37 -6.80 7.59
CA ASN A 150 -26.38 -7.85 7.36
C ASN A 150 -25.74 -8.21 8.70
N ARG A 151 -25.91 -9.46 9.16
CA ARG A 151 -25.47 -9.91 10.49
C ARG A 151 -23.99 -9.66 10.73
N ASP A 152 -23.14 -10.00 9.76
CA ASP A 152 -21.69 -9.90 9.91
C ASP A 152 -21.22 -8.45 9.91
N TYR A 153 -21.80 -7.60 9.05
CA TYR A 153 -21.56 -6.17 9.05
C TYR A 153 -21.96 -5.53 10.38
N TRP A 154 -23.16 -5.82 10.88
CA TRP A 154 -23.64 -5.31 12.18
C TRP A 154 -22.73 -5.75 13.33
N MET A 155 -22.36 -7.03 13.38
CA MET A 155 -21.43 -7.54 14.40
C MET A 155 -20.04 -6.89 14.34
N LEU A 156 -19.58 -6.55 13.14
CA LEU A 156 -18.33 -5.83 12.93
C LEU A 156 -18.40 -4.40 13.44
N ILE A 157 -19.41 -3.62 13.01
CA ILE A 157 -19.50 -2.19 13.35
C ILE A 157 -19.94 -1.94 14.80
N LEU A 158 -20.73 -2.84 15.40
CA LEU A 158 -21.16 -2.73 16.80
C LEU A 158 -20.05 -3.12 17.79
N ARG A 159 -18.92 -3.65 17.29
CA ARG A 159 -17.77 -4.01 18.13
C ARG A 159 -17.26 -2.82 18.94
N GLU A 160 -17.31 -1.60 18.39
CA GLU A 160 -16.88 -0.38 19.10
C GLU A 160 -17.71 -0.12 20.37
N LEU A 161 -18.96 -0.58 20.42
CA LEU A 161 -19.85 -0.41 21.58
C LEU A 161 -19.46 -1.30 22.77
N ARG A 162 -18.60 -2.29 22.57
CA ARG A 162 -18.02 -3.07 23.68
C ARG A 162 -17.00 -2.29 24.49
N PHE A 163 -16.41 -1.24 23.91
CA PHE A 163 -15.36 -0.42 24.53
C PHE A 163 -15.65 1.08 24.32
N PRO A 164 -16.79 1.61 24.80
CA PRO A 164 -17.27 2.94 24.41
C PRO A 164 -16.32 4.06 24.82
N LEU A 165 -15.74 4.00 26.03
CA LEU A 165 -14.77 5.00 26.51
C LEU A 165 -13.48 4.96 25.68
N SER A 166 -12.92 3.78 25.44
CA SER A 166 -11.70 3.63 24.63
C SER A 166 -11.91 4.06 23.18
N SER A 167 -13.07 3.73 22.60
CA SER A 167 -13.46 4.18 21.26
C SER A 167 -13.58 5.70 21.21
N TRP A 168 -14.24 6.33 22.20
CA TRP A 168 -14.33 7.79 22.28
C TRP A 168 -12.95 8.45 22.38
N ILE A 169 -12.04 7.92 23.20
CA ILE A 169 -10.65 8.40 23.28
C ILE A 169 -9.93 8.24 21.93
N PHE A 170 -10.10 7.10 21.26
CA PHE A 170 -9.47 6.86 19.96
C PHE A 170 -9.88 7.92 18.92
N TRP A 171 -11.18 8.21 18.79
CA TRP A 171 -11.67 9.19 17.81
C TRP A 171 -11.36 10.64 18.16
N THR A 172 -11.11 10.96 19.44
CA THR A 172 -10.82 12.34 19.87
C THR A 172 -9.33 12.65 19.91
N LYS A 173 -8.48 11.64 20.13
CA LYS A 173 -7.01 11.82 20.22
C LYS A 173 -6.26 11.50 18.94
N ASN A 174 -6.82 10.72 18.03
CA ASN A 174 -6.22 10.46 16.72
C ASN A 174 -6.83 11.38 15.66
N GLU A 175 -6.12 11.56 14.55
CA GLU A 175 -6.62 12.36 13.41
C GLU A 175 -7.59 11.57 12.52
N ALA A 176 -7.94 10.35 12.93
CA ALA A 176 -8.94 9.49 12.31
C ALA A 176 -10.36 10.05 12.51
N GLY A 177 -11.18 9.99 11.48
CA GLY A 177 -12.59 10.35 11.49
C GLY A 177 -13.47 9.19 11.04
N LYS A 178 -14.63 9.02 11.67
CA LYS A 178 -15.59 7.95 11.32
C LYS A 178 -16.12 8.05 9.88
N TYR A 179 -15.96 9.19 9.21
CA TYR A 179 -16.47 9.44 7.87
C TYR A 179 -15.36 9.70 6.86
N ASP A 180 -14.12 9.31 7.19
CA ASP A 180 -12.97 9.49 6.30
C ASP A 180 -13.19 8.80 4.96
N ILE A 181 -12.87 9.53 3.90
CA ILE A 181 -12.87 9.05 2.52
C ILE A 181 -11.50 9.44 1.98
N ASP A 182 -10.69 8.42 1.78
CA ASP A 182 -9.27 8.55 1.46
C ASP A 182 -9.00 8.04 0.03
N GLY A 183 -8.16 8.77 -0.69
CA GLY A 183 -7.85 8.53 -2.11
C GLY A 183 -7.21 7.17 -2.36
N ALA A 184 -6.15 6.84 -1.62
CA ALA A 184 -5.45 5.57 -1.78
C ALA A 184 -6.33 4.39 -1.35
N VAL A 185 -7.09 4.56 -0.26
CA VAL A 185 -8.02 3.53 0.25
C VAL A 185 -9.05 3.16 -0.83
N ASN A 186 -9.67 4.15 -1.47
CA ASN A 186 -10.61 3.89 -2.56
C ASN A 186 -9.92 3.30 -3.80
N ALA A 187 -8.70 3.74 -4.14
CA ALA A 187 -7.92 3.11 -5.21
C ALA A 187 -7.60 1.63 -4.91
N ASN A 188 -7.39 1.27 -3.65
CA ASN A 188 -7.10 -0.11 -3.23
C ASN A 188 -8.34 -0.98 -3.31
N VAL A 189 -9.52 -0.44 -2.97
CA VAL A 189 -10.81 -1.11 -3.21
C VAL A 189 -11.04 -1.36 -4.70
N LEU A 190 -10.83 -0.34 -5.54
CA LEU A 190 -10.98 -0.47 -6.99
C LEU A 190 -10.04 -1.53 -7.54
N PHE A 191 -8.80 -1.56 -7.07
CA PHE A 191 -7.79 -2.52 -7.50
C PHE A 191 -8.16 -3.96 -7.11
N TYR A 192 -8.68 -4.15 -5.90
CA TYR A 192 -9.10 -5.46 -5.41
C TYR A 192 -10.39 -5.98 -6.07
N LEU A 193 -11.43 -5.16 -6.08
CA LEU A 193 -12.77 -5.54 -6.54
C LEU A 193 -12.96 -5.42 -8.06
N GLY A 194 -12.06 -4.71 -8.74
CA GLY A 194 -12.18 -4.39 -10.16
C GLY A 194 -13.24 -3.34 -10.46
N LEU A 195 -13.37 -3.00 -11.75
CA LEU A 195 -14.39 -2.08 -12.21
C LEU A 195 -15.75 -2.78 -12.36
N LYS A 196 -16.75 -2.22 -11.68
CA LYS A 196 -18.16 -2.59 -11.76
C LYS A 196 -19.00 -1.38 -11.35
N ASP A 197 -20.31 -1.45 -11.52
CA ASP A 197 -21.19 -0.31 -11.22
C ASP A 197 -21.06 0.18 -9.77
N SER A 198 -20.76 -0.73 -8.84
CA SER A 198 -20.56 -0.40 -7.43
C SER A 198 -19.24 0.28 -7.10
N THR A 199 -18.22 0.18 -7.97
CA THR A 199 -16.89 0.81 -7.83
C THR A 199 -16.64 1.94 -8.83
N ARG A 200 -17.50 2.08 -9.86
CA ARG A 200 -17.42 3.12 -10.90
C ARG A 200 -17.28 4.56 -10.36
N PRO A 201 -17.92 4.97 -9.25
CA PRO A 201 -17.72 6.30 -8.69
C PRO A 201 -16.26 6.63 -8.32
N ILE A 202 -15.45 5.61 -8.01
CA ILE A 202 -14.03 5.79 -7.66
C ILE A 202 -13.23 6.33 -8.85
N ILE A 203 -13.58 5.94 -10.08
CA ILE A 203 -12.91 6.43 -11.30
C ILE A 203 -12.98 7.95 -11.38
N LYS A 204 -14.19 8.51 -11.18
CA LYS A 204 -14.37 9.97 -11.17
C LYS A 204 -13.58 10.60 -10.02
N PHE A 205 -13.62 9.99 -8.84
CA PHE A 205 -12.90 10.50 -7.67
C PHE A 205 -11.38 10.57 -7.89
N ILE A 206 -10.77 9.52 -8.42
CA ILE A 206 -9.34 9.48 -8.77
C ILE A 206 -9.00 10.56 -9.83
N LYS A 207 -9.81 10.67 -10.89
CA LYS A 207 -9.61 11.71 -11.91
C LYS A 207 -9.69 13.11 -11.31
N ASP A 208 -10.72 13.39 -10.51
CA ASP A 208 -10.90 14.70 -9.89
C ASP A 208 -9.70 15.06 -9.00
N ILE A 209 -9.13 14.09 -8.26
CA ILE A 209 -7.92 14.30 -7.45
C ILE A 209 -6.75 14.76 -8.33
N ILE A 210 -6.45 14.02 -9.40
CA ILE A 210 -5.31 14.31 -10.29
C ILE A 210 -5.54 15.61 -11.07
N LEU A 211 -6.74 15.82 -11.63
CA LEU A 211 -7.05 16.99 -12.46
C LEU A 211 -7.15 18.28 -11.64
N THR A 212 -7.38 18.19 -10.33
CA THR A 212 -7.45 19.35 -9.43
C THR A 212 -6.23 19.51 -8.52
N ASN A 213 -5.14 18.77 -8.77
CA ASN A 213 -3.88 18.82 -8.01
C ASN A 213 -4.04 18.55 -6.50
N LYS A 214 -4.86 17.58 -6.11
CA LYS A 214 -5.19 17.28 -4.71
C LYS A 214 -4.41 16.09 -4.13
N GLU A 215 -3.39 15.59 -4.80
CA GLU A 215 -2.68 14.38 -4.38
C GLU A 215 -2.05 14.50 -2.99
N ASN A 216 -1.58 15.70 -2.62
CA ASN A 216 -1.04 15.96 -1.29
C ASN A 216 -2.09 15.87 -0.17
N ASP A 217 -3.37 16.03 -0.50
CA ASP A 217 -4.46 16.25 0.48
C ASP A 217 -5.63 15.26 0.35
N CYS A 218 -5.60 14.39 -0.66
CA CYS A 218 -6.68 13.44 -0.93
C CYS A 218 -6.77 12.30 0.08
N ASP A 219 -5.79 12.18 0.98
CA ASP A 219 -5.64 11.08 1.91
C ASP A 219 -5.05 11.57 3.24
N LYS A 220 -5.55 11.04 4.35
CA LYS A 220 -5.04 11.35 5.69
C LYS A 220 -3.74 10.60 6.04
N TRP A 221 -3.53 9.44 5.44
CA TRP A 221 -2.46 8.50 5.79
C TRP A 221 -1.30 8.61 4.81
N TYR A 222 -1.58 8.85 3.53
CA TYR A 222 -0.56 9.02 2.50
C TYR A 222 -0.37 10.49 2.14
N ARG A 223 0.71 11.07 2.69
CA ARG A 223 1.06 12.49 2.49
C ARG A 223 2.22 12.68 1.53
N ASN A 224 2.51 11.65 0.75
CA ASN A 224 3.52 11.61 -0.29
C ASN A 224 2.82 11.34 -1.64
N PRO A 225 2.87 12.28 -2.61
CA PRO A 225 2.26 12.10 -3.92
C PRO A 225 2.74 10.85 -4.66
N PHE A 226 4.00 10.43 -4.49
CA PHE A 226 4.51 9.23 -5.16
C PHE A 226 3.78 7.96 -4.70
N THR A 227 3.38 7.89 -3.43
CA THR A 227 2.54 6.80 -2.92
C THR A 227 1.14 6.83 -3.54
N ILE A 228 0.56 8.02 -3.74
CA ILE A 228 -0.73 8.18 -4.43
C ILE A 228 -0.62 7.75 -5.90
N TYR A 229 0.43 8.19 -6.61
CA TYR A 229 0.68 7.79 -7.99
C TYR A 229 0.86 6.28 -8.13
N TYR A 230 1.54 5.63 -7.18
CA TYR A 230 1.67 4.18 -7.15
C TYR A 230 0.31 3.49 -7.04
N PHE A 231 -0.53 3.88 -6.06
CA PHE A 231 -1.84 3.26 -5.88
C PHE A 231 -2.80 3.53 -7.04
N PHE A 232 -2.69 4.67 -7.72
CA PHE A 232 -3.53 4.99 -8.87
C PHE A 232 -3.04 4.30 -10.15
N SER A 233 -1.73 4.31 -10.41
CA SER A 233 -1.14 3.73 -11.61
C SER A 233 -1.33 2.21 -11.68
N ARG A 234 -1.27 1.50 -10.54
CA ARG A 234 -1.49 0.05 -10.53
C ARG A 234 -2.89 -0.35 -10.97
N ASN A 235 -3.90 0.51 -10.74
CA ASN A 235 -5.25 0.29 -11.26
C ASN A 235 -5.26 0.35 -12.78
N TYR A 236 -4.60 1.34 -13.37
CA TYR A 236 -4.46 1.46 -14.82
C TYR A 236 -3.71 0.25 -15.41
N ALA A 237 -2.60 -0.16 -14.81
CA ALA A 237 -1.85 -1.35 -15.22
C ALA A 237 -2.65 -2.67 -15.07
N ALA A 238 -3.67 -2.70 -14.21
CA ALA A 238 -4.61 -3.82 -14.10
C ALA A 238 -5.66 -3.86 -15.23
N GLY A 239 -5.59 -2.95 -16.20
CA GLY A 239 -6.48 -2.89 -17.36
C GLY A 239 -7.66 -1.92 -17.22
N LEU A 240 -7.68 -1.06 -16.19
CA LEU A 240 -8.75 -0.08 -15.98
C LEU A 240 -8.48 1.17 -16.83
N THR A 241 -8.69 1.05 -18.14
CA THR A 241 -8.42 2.09 -19.14
C THR A 241 -9.27 3.34 -18.95
N GLU A 242 -10.37 3.28 -18.19
CA GLU A 242 -11.10 4.47 -17.80
C GLU A 242 -10.23 5.47 -17.03
N LEU A 243 -9.10 5.06 -16.45
CA LEU A 243 -8.13 5.94 -15.81
C LEU A 243 -7.14 6.60 -16.78
N GLU A 244 -7.20 6.38 -18.09
CA GLU A 244 -6.28 6.95 -19.10
C GLU A 244 -5.99 8.44 -18.89
N ALA A 245 -7.00 9.23 -18.52
CA ALA A 245 -6.88 10.67 -18.32
C ALA A 245 -5.87 11.07 -17.22
N ILE A 246 -5.47 10.17 -16.33
CA ILE A 246 -4.44 10.47 -15.31
C ILE A 246 -3.02 10.25 -15.81
N LYS A 247 -2.83 9.49 -16.90
CA LYS A 247 -1.52 9.04 -17.39
C LYS A 247 -0.58 10.20 -17.64
N LEU A 248 -1.00 11.16 -18.47
CA LEU A 248 -0.16 12.30 -18.84
C LEU A 248 0.15 13.21 -17.63
N PRO A 249 -0.85 13.71 -16.85
CA PRO A 249 -0.58 14.57 -15.71
C PRO A 249 0.34 13.93 -14.66
N VAL A 250 0.13 12.64 -14.34
CA VAL A 250 0.97 11.94 -13.36
C VAL A 250 2.39 11.77 -13.89
N THR A 251 2.54 11.36 -15.16
CA THR A 251 3.85 11.21 -15.80
C THR A 251 4.63 12.52 -15.77
N GLU A 252 4.03 13.64 -16.21
CA GLU A 252 4.69 14.95 -16.22
C GLU A 252 5.11 15.40 -14.81
N ARG A 253 4.25 15.19 -13.81
CA ARG A 253 4.57 15.53 -12.41
C ARG A 253 5.71 14.70 -11.84
N ILE A 254 5.80 13.42 -12.19
CA ILE A 254 6.94 12.56 -11.81
C ILE A 254 8.22 13.06 -12.50
N LEU A 255 8.17 13.29 -13.82
CA LEU A 255 9.32 13.74 -14.60
C LEU A 255 9.85 15.10 -14.14
N ALA A 256 8.98 16.01 -13.72
CA ALA A 256 9.35 17.30 -13.15
C ALA A 256 10.13 17.20 -11.81
N LYS A 257 10.22 16.00 -11.22
CA LYS A 257 10.95 15.73 -9.96
C LYS A 257 12.20 14.86 -10.16
N VAL A 258 12.56 14.56 -11.41
CA VAL A 258 13.81 13.86 -11.74
C VAL A 258 14.99 14.80 -11.46
N GLN A 259 15.97 14.28 -10.74
CA GLN A 259 17.22 14.97 -10.42
C GLN A 259 18.35 14.51 -11.35
N GLU A 260 19.44 15.29 -11.43
CA GLU A 260 20.59 14.98 -12.28
C GLU A 260 21.25 13.63 -11.99
N ASN A 261 21.19 13.19 -10.73
CA ASN A 261 21.73 11.89 -10.28
C ASN A 261 20.78 10.70 -10.57
N GLY A 262 19.65 10.93 -11.22
CA GLY A 262 18.63 9.92 -11.51
C GLY A 262 17.60 9.71 -10.38
N ALA A 263 17.80 10.27 -9.19
CA ALA A 263 16.80 10.22 -8.14
C ALA A 263 15.50 10.91 -8.56
N VAL A 264 14.37 10.44 -8.04
CA VAL A 264 13.08 11.12 -8.17
C VAL A 264 12.51 11.36 -6.78
N GLY A 265 12.07 12.59 -6.51
CA GLY A 265 11.54 12.95 -5.19
C GLY A 265 12.64 13.09 -4.13
N ASN A 266 12.35 12.68 -2.89
CA ASN A 266 13.22 12.93 -1.73
C ASN A 266 14.18 11.78 -1.41
N GLY A 267 13.96 10.59 -1.95
CA GLY A 267 14.73 9.40 -1.57
C GLY A 267 14.52 8.19 -2.47
N VAL A 268 15.09 7.06 -2.08
CA VAL A 268 15.01 5.80 -2.84
C VAL A 268 13.59 5.24 -2.89
N LEU A 269 12.80 5.40 -1.82
CA LEU A 269 11.39 5.00 -1.82
C LEU A 269 10.59 5.76 -2.89
N ASP A 270 10.70 7.09 -2.92
CA ASP A 270 10.05 7.93 -3.95
C ASP A 270 10.50 7.53 -5.35
N THR A 271 11.79 7.24 -5.52
CA THR A 271 12.36 6.81 -6.80
C THR A 271 11.76 5.47 -7.25
N ALA A 272 11.65 4.49 -6.35
CA ALA A 272 11.04 3.20 -6.63
C ALA A 272 9.55 3.35 -7.01
N LEU A 273 8.78 4.09 -6.21
CA LEU A 273 7.36 4.35 -6.47
C LEU A 273 7.15 5.10 -7.81
N ALA A 274 8.04 6.04 -8.14
CA ALA A 274 8.04 6.74 -9.42
C ALA A 274 8.31 5.81 -10.59
N VAL A 275 9.34 4.96 -10.52
CA VAL A 275 9.67 3.97 -11.56
C VAL A 275 8.48 3.03 -11.79
N ILE A 276 7.91 2.47 -10.73
CA ILE A 276 6.73 1.59 -10.82
C ILE A 276 5.57 2.33 -11.48
N SER A 277 5.29 3.57 -11.05
CA SER A 277 4.18 4.36 -11.58
C SER A 277 4.34 4.69 -13.06
N LEU A 278 5.54 5.09 -13.48
CA LEU A 278 5.85 5.35 -14.88
C LEU A 278 5.66 4.11 -15.75
N ILE A 279 6.18 2.96 -15.32
CA ILE A 279 6.02 1.69 -16.05
C ILE A 279 4.55 1.29 -16.11
N ASN A 280 3.82 1.36 -15.00
CA ASN A 280 2.39 1.07 -14.93
C ASN A 280 1.58 1.93 -15.90
N LEU A 281 1.95 3.20 -16.04
CA LEU A 281 1.32 4.14 -16.96
C LEU A 281 1.80 3.97 -18.42
N GLY A 282 2.69 3.03 -18.71
CA GLY A 282 3.21 2.79 -20.06
C GLY A 282 4.11 3.92 -20.56
N TYR A 283 4.98 4.43 -19.69
CA TYR A 283 6.05 5.36 -20.07
C TYR A 283 7.23 4.59 -20.68
N GLU A 284 7.63 4.94 -21.90
CA GLU A 284 8.59 4.16 -22.69
C GLU A 284 10.01 4.76 -22.74
N ASN A 285 10.23 5.98 -22.20
CA ASN A 285 11.56 6.58 -22.26
C ASN A 285 12.54 5.87 -21.31
N ASN A 286 13.36 5.02 -21.92
CA ASN A 286 14.30 4.16 -21.22
C ASN A 286 15.44 4.94 -20.54
N LEU A 287 15.77 6.17 -20.95
CA LEU A 287 16.90 6.91 -20.34
C LEU A 287 16.58 7.35 -18.90
N VAL A 288 15.40 7.92 -18.67
CA VAL A 288 14.98 8.36 -17.33
C VAL A 288 14.81 7.14 -16.42
N LEU A 289 14.13 6.10 -16.90
CA LEU A 289 13.94 4.86 -16.14
C LEU A 289 15.30 4.20 -15.80
N ARG A 290 16.22 4.14 -16.76
CA ARG A 290 17.58 3.61 -16.53
C ARG A 290 18.32 4.42 -15.47
N ALA A 291 18.29 5.75 -15.53
CA ALA A 291 18.95 6.60 -14.55
C ALA A 291 18.38 6.38 -13.14
N ALA A 292 17.05 6.31 -13.02
CA ALA A 292 16.37 6.04 -11.76
C ALA A 292 16.66 4.63 -11.22
N VAL A 293 16.68 3.61 -12.06
CA VAL A 293 17.05 2.24 -11.69
C VAL A 293 18.50 2.16 -11.24
N ASN A 294 19.41 2.84 -11.94
CA ASN A 294 20.81 2.94 -11.52
C ASN A 294 20.93 3.61 -10.15
N PHE A 295 20.14 4.66 -9.90
CA PHE A 295 20.07 5.30 -8.60
C PHE A 295 19.60 4.32 -7.53
N ILE A 296 18.51 3.58 -7.76
CA ILE A 296 18.01 2.54 -6.84
C ILE A 296 19.14 1.55 -6.53
N ILE A 297 19.77 0.95 -7.53
CA ILE A 297 20.86 -0.02 -7.32
C ILE A 297 22.02 0.59 -6.52
N SER A 298 22.39 1.84 -6.80
CA SER A 298 23.47 2.54 -6.09
C SER A 298 23.17 2.81 -4.60
N LYS A 299 21.89 2.76 -4.20
CA LYS A 299 21.42 2.95 -2.83
C LYS A 299 21.21 1.66 -2.06
N GLN A 300 21.43 0.49 -2.69
CA GLN A 300 21.37 -0.77 -1.98
C GLN A 300 22.52 -0.86 -0.97
N GLU A 301 22.20 -1.20 0.27
CA GLU A 301 23.15 -1.34 1.36
C GLU A 301 23.82 -2.72 1.35
N LYS A 302 24.77 -2.90 2.28
CA LYS A 302 25.67 -4.05 2.32
C LYS A 302 24.95 -5.39 2.53
N ASN A 303 23.80 -5.42 3.22
CA ASN A 303 23.06 -6.66 3.48
C ASN A 303 21.99 -6.93 2.42
N GLY A 304 21.84 -6.04 1.43
CA GLY A 304 20.89 -6.16 0.32
C GLY A 304 19.61 -5.32 0.49
N GLU A 305 19.45 -4.67 1.62
CA GLU A 305 18.35 -3.76 1.94
C GLU A 305 18.51 -2.40 1.28
N TRP A 306 17.42 -1.63 1.28
CA TRP A 306 17.44 -0.20 1.02
C TRP A 306 17.07 0.59 2.27
N PRO A 307 17.60 1.81 2.45
CA PRO A 307 17.31 2.64 3.61
C PRO A 307 15.82 2.77 3.88
N ARG A 308 15.42 2.61 5.15
CA ARG A 308 14.04 2.83 5.59
C ARG A 308 13.59 4.26 5.28
N TRP A 309 12.30 4.41 5.03
CA TRP A 309 11.66 5.72 4.81
C TRP A 309 10.19 5.66 5.23
N ALA A 310 9.63 6.82 5.57
CA ALA A 310 8.21 6.94 5.87
C ALA A 310 7.35 6.56 4.65
N LEU A 311 6.52 5.54 4.82
CA LEU A 311 5.59 5.06 3.81
C LEU A 311 4.20 5.69 3.99
N TYR A 312 3.73 5.77 5.23
CA TYR A 312 2.46 6.40 5.61
C TYR A 312 2.55 7.04 7.00
N TYR A 313 1.53 7.81 7.38
CA TYR A 313 1.52 8.62 8.59
C TYR A 313 0.36 8.26 9.51
N GLY A 314 0.48 8.63 10.80
CA GLY A 314 -0.63 8.54 11.75
C GLY A 314 -1.72 9.61 11.57
N GLY A 315 -1.56 10.49 10.59
CA GLY A 315 -2.50 11.55 10.26
C GLY A 315 -1.85 12.75 9.55
N PRO A 316 -2.67 13.74 9.12
CA PRO A 316 -2.21 14.89 8.36
C PRO A 316 -1.14 15.76 9.04
N LYS A 317 -1.10 15.82 10.39
CA LYS A 317 -0.05 16.57 11.10
C LYS A 317 1.33 15.91 11.06
N LYS A 318 1.43 14.69 10.54
CA LYS A 318 2.69 13.92 10.44
C LYS A 318 3.43 13.78 11.78
N LEU A 319 2.70 13.73 12.91
CA LEU A 319 3.31 13.57 14.23
C LEU A 319 4.01 12.22 14.41
N GLN A 320 3.59 11.23 13.62
CA GLN A 320 4.22 9.92 13.54
C GLN A 320 4.12 9.40 12.10
N CYS A 321 5.13 8.65 11.68
CA CYS A 321 5.20 7.96 10.40
C CYS A 321 5.47 6.46 10.62
N TYR A 322 5.16 5.67 9.60
CA TYR A 322 5.31 4.23 9.58
C TYR A 322 6.07 3.82 8.33
N GLY A 323 6.99 2.87 8.47
CA GLY A 323 7.85 2.40 7.39
C GLY A 323 8.93 1.46 7.90
N SER A 324 9.75 0.92 7.01
CA SER A 324 10.88 0.07 7.35
C SER A 324 11.77 -0.17 6.14
N GLU A 325 12.97 -0.72 6.36
CA GLU A 325 13.84 -1.19 5.28
C GLU A 325 13.16 -2.29 4.49
N GLU A 326 12.39 -3.17 5.14
CA GLU A 326 11.67 -4.24 4.45
C GLU A 326 10.62 -3.68 3.51
N ALA A 327 9.88 -2.65 3.94
CA ALA A 327 8.91 -1.96 3.09
C ALA A 327 9.58 -1.26 1.90
N THR A 328 10.64 -0.48 2.14
CA THR A 328 11.39 0.17 1.05
C THR A 328 11.98 -0.86 0.09
N THR A 329 12.54 -1.94 0.61
CA THR A 329 13.15 -3.03 -0.18
C THR A 329 12.10 -3.70 -1.05
N GLY A 330 10.91 -3.97 -0.53
CA GLY A 330 9.79 -4.51 -1.32
C GLY A 330 9.50 -3.66 -2.56
N PHE A 331 9.32 -2.35 -2.39
CA PHE A 331 9.09 -1.44 -3.52
C PHE A 331 10.29 -1.33 -4.47
N CYS A 332 11.51 -1.33 -3.96
CA CYS A 332 12.70 -1.33 -4.82
C CYS A 332 12.76 -2.60 -5.68
N LEU A 333 12.47 -3.76 -5.10
CA LEU A 333 12.41 -5.04 -5.82
C LEU A 333 11.30 -5.05 -6.89
N GLU A 334 10.11 -4.51 -6.58
CA GLU A 334 9.03 -4.35 -7.56
C GLU A 334 9.47 -3.47 -8.73
N ALA A 335 10.09 -2.32 -8.45
CA ALA A 335 10.61 -1.42 -9.47
C ALA A 335 11.65 -2.08 -10.39
N LEU A 336 12.61 -2.81 -9.80
CA LEU A 336 13.65 -3.54 -10.54
C LEU A 336 13.06 -4.65 -11.41
N ALA A 337 12.14 -5.45 -10.85
CA ALA A 337 11.50 -6.55 -11.56
C ALA A 337 10.65 -6.06 -12.75
N LEU A 338 9.87 -4.99 -12.55
CA LEU A 338 9.07 -4.39 -13.61
C LEU A 338 9.93 -3.77 -14.70
N TYR A 339 11.00 -3.06 -14.33
CA TYR A 339 11.93 -2.50 -15.32
C TYR A 339 12.60 -3.60 -16.13
N GLN A 340 13.10 -4.66 -15.48
CA GLN A 340 13.71 -5.79 -16.17
C GLN A 340 12.71 -6.45 -17.15
N LYS A 341 11.45 -6.60 -16.75
CA LYS A 341 10.41 -7.11 -17.64
C LYS A 341 10.15 -6.18 -18.83
N SER A 342 10.15 -4.85 -18.63
CA SER A 342 9.98 -3.89 -19.71
C SER A 342 11.12 -3.85 -20.73
N LEU A 343 12.30 -4.36 -20.38
CA LEU A 343 13.43 -4.49 -21.31
C LEU A 343 13.31 -5.72 -22.23
N LYS A 344 12.45 -6.68 -21.90
CA LYS A 344 12.25 -7.93 -22.64
C LYS A 344 11.07 -7.87 -23.64
N ILE A 345 10.31 -6.78 -23.61
CA ILE A 345 9.21 -6.45 -24.53
C ILE A 345 9.81 -5.54 -25.60
#